data_AF-A0A1X7KNC7-F1
#
_entry.id   AF-A0A1X7KNC7-F1
#
_cell.length_a   1.000
_cell.length_b   1.000
_cell.length_c   1.000
_cell.angle_alpha   90.00
_cell.angle_beta   90.00
_cell.angle_gamma   90.00
#
_symmetry.space_group_name_H-M   'P 1'
#
loop_
_entity.id
_entity.type
_entity.pdbx_description
1 polymer ?
#
loop_
_entity_poly.entity_id
_entity_poly.type
_entity_poly.pdbx_seq_one_letter_code
_entity_poly.pdbx_strand_id
1 'polypeptide(L)'
;MLKSRIILIVIAIALIAVFFSLPKVVVDNENESIDKGSEAPALDSSSEQQASTSADEIMSESHSGKIPEEIRQDIVRLRNSYELAKNQENSAIFADSLASVYRNLNRLDSAAKYVELSKEDNELIGNAYYEAFSFAADVDKAKRLAVKTREYLQKVLNGDPANNSAKIKLAMTYVSSDNPMQGISMLLEVVEEDPNNEEALFNLGILSIQSGQYSKAIERFEKLLLHHPDNIQAEFYLALSLMNNGQKVKARKLFTEIKNKSNDEQLLAAVESYLNEL
;
A
#
# COMPACT_ATOMS: atom_id res chain seq x y z
N MET A 1 -47.34 -14.43 -20.97
CA MET A 1 -46.25 -13.84 -20.16
C MET A 1 -45.88 -14.68 -18.92
N LEU A 2 -46.83 -15.11 -18.06
CA LEU A 2 -46.49 -15.85 -16.81
C LEU A 2 -45.53 -17.05 -16.99
N LYS A 3 -45.77 -17.93 -17.97
CA LYS A 3 -44.96 -19.16 -18.17
C LYS A 3 -43.46 -18.86 -18.35
N SER A 4 -43.10 -17.78 -19.05
CA SER A 4 -41.70 -17.38 -19.26
C SER A 4 -41.03 -16.88 -17.96
N ARG A 5 -41.78 -16.18 -17.09
CA ARG A 5 -41.26 -15.76 -15.76
C ARG A 5 -41.03 -16.96 -14.84
N ILE A 6 -41.93 -17.96 -14.86
CA ILE A 6 -41.76 -19.18 -14.07
C ILE A 6 -40.51 -19.95 -14.51
N ILE A 7 -40.27 -20.08 -15.82
CA ILE A 7 -39.06 -20.75 -16.35
C ILE A 7 -37.79 -20.03 -15.88
N LEU A 8 -37.74 -18.69 -15.94
CA LEU A 8 -36.59 -17.92 -15.44
C LEU A 8 -36.33 -18.12 -13.94
N ILE A 9 -37.38 -18.16 -13.11
CA ILE A 9 -37.25 -18.42 -11.67
C ILE A 9 -36.71 -19.83 -11.41
N VAL A 10 -37.21 -20.84 -12.13
CA VAL A 10 -36.73 -22.23 -12.01
C VAL A 10 -35.25 -22.35 -12.42
N ILE A 11 -34.83 -21.67 -13.50
CA ILE A 11 -33.43 -21.64 -13.93
C ILE A 11 -32.55 -20.96 -12.87
N ALA A 12 -32.98 -19.83 -12.30
CA ALA A 12 -32.23 -19.13 -11.26
C ALA A 12 -32.03 -20.01 -10.00
N ILE A 13 -33.08 -20.70 -9.54
CA ILE A 13 -33.01 -21.63 -8.40
C ILE A 13 -32.06 -22.80 -8.71
N ALA A 14 -32.13 -23.37 -9.93
CA ALA A 14 -31.24 -24.44 -10.34
C ALA A 14 -29.76 -24.02 -10.35
N LEU A 15 -29.45 -22.81 -10.85
CA LEU A 15 -28.09 -22.28 -10.86
C LEU A 15 -27.52 -22.07 -9.44
N ILE A 16 -28.34 -21.57 -8.51
CA ILE A 16 -27.94 -21.43 -7.09
C ILE A 16 -27.66 -22.80 -6.47
N ALA A 17 -28.50 -23.80 -6.73
CA ALA A 17 -28.28 -25.16 -6.25
C ALA A 17 -26.99 -25.79 -6.81
N VAL A 18 -26.68 -25.56 -8.10
CA VAL A 18 -25.40 -26.00 -8.69
C VAL A 18 -24.22 -25.33 -7.97
N PHE A 19 -24.25 -24.00 -7.77
CA PHE A 19 -23.19 -23.28 -7.07
C PHE A 19 -22.92 -23.80 -5.65
N PHE A 20 -23.97 -24.15 -4.90
CA PHE A 20 -23.84 -24.74 -3.56
C PHE A 20 -23.42 -26.22 -3.56
N SER A 21 -23.56 -26.92 -4.69
CA SER A 21 -23.13 -28.32 -4.84
C SER A 21 -21.67 -28.49 -5.28
N LEU A 22 -21.00 -27.40 -5.70
CA LEU A 22 -19.59 -27.45 -6.07
C LEU A 22 -18.73 -27.75 -4.84
N PRO A 23 -17.80 -28.72 -4.92
CA PRO A 23 -16.92 -29.05 -3.80
C PRO A 23 -16.03 -27.85 -3.47
N LYS A 24 -16.03 -27.44 -2.20
CA LYS A 24 -15.13 -26.38 -1.72
C LYS A 24 -13.71 -26.91 -1.72
N VAL A 25 -12.87 -26.42 -2.63
CA VAL A 25 -11.42 -26.63 -2.57
C VAL A 25 -10.89 -25.77 -1.42
N VAL A 26 -10.58 -26.42 -0.31
CA VAL A 26 -9.77 -25.83 0.77
C VAL A 26 -8.32 -25.99 0.35
N VAL A 27 -7.56 -24.89 0.35
CA VAL A 27 -6.12 -24.93 0.09
C VAL A 27 -5.42 -25.15 1.43
N ASP A 28 -5.30 -26.41 1.82
CA ASP A 28 -4.50 -26.81 2.97
C ASP A 28 -3.01 -26.70 2.59
N ASN A 29 -2.29 -25.82 3.29
CA ASN A 29 -0.89 -25.52 3.01
C ASN A 29 -0.01 -26.16 4.09
N GLU A 30 0.09 -27.49 4.06
CA GLU A 30 0.96 -28.25 4.98
C GLU A 30 2.38 -28.41 4.41
N ASN A 31 3.37 -28.37 5.32
CA ASN A 31 4.77 -28.56 4.97
C ASN A 31 5.05 -30.02 4.58
N GLU A 32 5.60 -30.27 3.39
CA GLU A 32 6.36 -31.48 3.12
C GLU A 32 7.81 -31.16 2.74
N SER A 33 8.71 -31.90 3.38
CA SER A 33 10.15 -31.86 3.17
C SER A 33 10.60 -33.17 2.53
N ILE A 34 11.23 -33.11 1.35
CA ILE A 34 11.87 -34.27 0.73
C ILE A 34 13.28 -33.90 0.26
N ASP A 35 14.23 -34.71 0.73
CA ASP A 35 15.66 -34.74 0.39
C ASP A 35 15.96 -35.98 -0.47
N LYS A 36 17.16 -36.00 -1.10
CA LYS A 36 17.78 -37.04 -1.94
C LYS A 36 17.33 -37.07 -3.41
N GLY A 37 18.22 -37.15 -4.40
CA GLY A 37 19.70 -37.12 -4.37
C GLY A 37 20.30 -37.96 -5.52
N SER A 38 21.35 -37.46 -6.20
CA SER A 38 22.16 -38.24 -7.16
C SER A 38 23.52 -37.58 -7.47
N GLU A 39 24.59 -38.37 -7.46
CA GLU A 39 25.96 -38.02 -7.91
C GLU A 39 26.10 -38.16 -9.45
N ALA A 40 27.21 -37.89 -10.17
CA ALA A 40 28.63 -37.57 -9.88
C ALA A 40 29.21 -36.80 -11.13
N PRO A 41 30.53 -36.53 -11.31
CA PRO A 41 31.70 -36.70 -10.43
C PRO A 41 32.61 -35.45 -10.31
N ALA A 42 33.70 -35.57 -9.53
CA ALA A 42 34.66 -34.51 -9.23
C ALA A 42 35.79 -34.33 -10.27
N LEU A 43 36.39 -33.12 -10.27
CA LEU A 43 37.75 -32.82 -10.72
C LEU A 43 38.43 -31.85 -9.73
N ASP A 44 39.76 -31.73 -9.82
CA ASP A 44 40.64 -31.64 -8.65
C ASP A 44 41.24 -30.24 -8.31
N SER A 45 41.60 -30.12 -7.04
CA SER A 45 42.61 -29.28 -6.35
C SER A 45 42.82 -27.77 -6.61
N SER A 46 42.67 -27.03 -5.49
CA SER A 46 43.60 -26.05 -4.93
C SER A 46 43.71 -24.61 -5.49
N SER A 47 43.13 -23.66 -4.73
CA SER A 47 43.91 -22.58 -4.10
C SER A 47 43.13 -21.94 -2.94
N GLU A 48 43.79 -21.79 -1.79
CA GLU A 48 43.24 -21.03 -0.65
C GLU A 48 43.42 -19.54 -0.89
N GLN A 49 42.37 -18.71 -0.75
CA GLN A 49 42.50 -17.42 -0.08
C GLN A 49 41.15 -16.74 0.24
N GLN A 50 41.20 -15.95 1.31
CA GLN A 50 40.09 -15.24 1.94
C GLN A 50 39.32 -14.32 0.99
N ALA A 51 38.00 -14.45 0.95
CA ALA A 51 37.09 -13.33 0.72
C ALA A 51 35.76 -13.62 1.43
N SER A 52 35.37 -12.75 2.38
CA SER A 52 34.05 -12.77 2.99
C SER A 52 33.02 -12.34 1.95
N THR A 53 32.34 -13.30 1.32
CA THR A 53 31.34 -13.01 0.29
C THR A 53 30.13 -12.30 0.92
N SER A 54 29.90 -11.08 0.46
CA SER A 54 28.91 -10.15 1.00
C SER A 54 27.47 -10.64 0.81
N ALA A 55 26.69 -10.58 1.90
CA ALA A 55 25.24 -10.80 1.86
C ALA A 55 24.43 -9.66 1.19
N ASP A 56 25.11 -8.68 0.57
CA ASP A 56 24.48 -7.51 -0.06
C ASP A 56 24.13 -7.73 -1.56
N GLU A 57 24.38 -8.91 -2.14
CA GLU A 57 24.24 -9.15 -3.60
C GLU A 57 22.90 -9.79 -4.06
N ILE A 58 21.91 -9.95 -3.16
CA ILE A 58 20.56 -10.44 -3.52
C ILE A 58 19.46 -9.56 -2.90
N MET A 59 19.28 -8.33 -3.38
CA MET A 59 17.98 -7.65 -3.41
C MET A 59 17.86 -6.73 -4.64
N SER A 60 16.79 -6.93 -5.40
CA SER A 60 16.51 -6.44 -6.76
C SER A 60 16.93 -5.01 -7.13
N GLU A 61 17.52 -4.89 -8.31
CA GLU A 61 17.65 -3.64 -9.05
C GLU A 61 16.25 -3.12 -9.49
N SER A 62 15.81 -2.02 -8.91
CA SER A 62 15.16 -0.94 -9.67
C SER A 62 15.26 0.36 -8.88
N HIS A 63 15.66 1.44 -9.58
CA HIS A 63 15.81 2.80 -9.05
C HIS A 63 16.82 2.99 -7.90
N SER A 64 18.12 2.93 -8.19
CA SER A 64 19.08 3.68 -7.36
C SER A 64 20.40 4.05 -8.05
N GLY A 65 20.80 5.31 -7.92
CA GLY A 65 22.22 5.67 -7.98
C GLY A 65 22.99 4.97 -6.87
N LYS A 66 24.29 4.72 -7.08
CA LYS A 66 25.17 4.05 -6.11
C LYS A 66 25.16 4.81 -4.78
N ILE A 67 25.02 4.09 -3.66
CA ILE A 67 25.09 4.68 -2.32
C ILE A 67 26.50 5.28 -2.13
N PRO A 68 26.62 6.57 -1.74
CA PRO A 68 27.89 7.22 -1.45
C PRO A 68 28.75 6.41 -0.47
N GLU A 69 30.06 6.41 -0.69
CA GLU A 69 31.00 5.58 0.07
C GLU A 69 30.93 5.84 1.58
N GLU A 70 30.90 7.12 1.97
CA GLU A 70 30.75 7.57 3.36
C GLU A 70 29.47 7.01 4.02
N ILE A 71 28.33 7.12 3.34
CA ILE A 71 27.05 6.57 3.84
C ILE A 71 27.10 5.04 3.92
N ARG A 72 27.81 4.36 3.02
CA ARG A 72 27.99 2.90 3.09
C ARG A 72 28.82 2.50 4.31
N GLN A 73 29.89 3.23 4.59
CA GLN A 73 30.73 3.01 5.78
C GLN A 73 29.94 3.27 7.07
N ASP A 74 29.09 4.28 7.10
CA ASP A 74 28.19 4.55 8.21
C ASP A 74 27.13 3.46 8.43
N ILE A 75 26.52 2.95 7.36
CA ILE A 75 25.61 1.80 7.42
C ILE A 75 26.34 0.58 8.01
N VAL A 76 27.54 0.25 7.55
CA VAL A 76 28.33 -0.88 8.07
C VAL A 76 28.69 -0.68 9.55
N ARG A 77 29.13 0.53 9.92
CA ARG A 77 29.45 0.91 11.30
C ARG A 77 28.25 0.74 12.23
N LEU A 78 27.09 1.30 11.84
CA LEU A 78 25.85 1.21 12.62
C LEU A 78 25.31 -0.21 12.70
N ARG A 79 25.35 -1.00 11.61
CA ARG A 79 24.96 -2.42 11.60
C ARG A 79 25.81 -3.23 12.58
N ASN A 80 27.12 -3.02 12.59
CA ASN A 80 28.04 -3.70 13.51
C ASN A 80 27.76 -3.31 14.97
N SER A 81 27.54 -2.01 15.25
CA SER A 81 27.14 -1.56 16.59
C SER A 81 25.81 -2.16 17.03
N TYR A 82 24.81 -2.25 16.15
CA TYR A 82 23.52 -2.89 16.41
C TYR A 82 23.68 -4.37 16.78
N GLU A 83 24.42 -5.16 16.00
CA GLU A 83 24.60 -6.60 16.26
C GLU A 83 25.39 -6.87 17.56
N LEU A 84 26.41 -6.06 17.87
CA LEU A 84 27.12 -6.13 19.16
C LEU A 84 26.21 -5.76 20.35
N ALA A 85 25.27 -4.83 20.13
CA ALA A 85 24.32 -4.35 21.13
C ALA A 85 23.02 -5.15 21.20
N LYS A 86 22.77 -6.14 20.34
CA LYS A 86 21.44 -6.72 20.03
C LYS A 86 20.57 -7.13 21.23
N ASN A 87 21.21 -7.60 22.31
CA ASN A 87 20.56 -8.05 23.55
C ASN A 87 20.57 -7.00 24.68
N GLN A 88 21.03 -5.78 24.38
CA GLN A 88 21.12 -4.63 25.28
C GLN A 88 20.05 -3.58 24.91
N GLU A 89 19.70 -2.72 25.86
CA GLU A 89 18.69 -1.67 25.70
C GLU A 89 19.09 -0.63 24.64
N ASN A 90 20.40 -0.32 24.54
CA ASN A 90 20.97 0.61 23.56
C ASN A 90 20.92 0.11 22.09
N SER A 91 20.53 -1.14 21.82
CA SER A 91 20.31 -1.63 20.44
C SER A 91 19.30 -0.77 19.67
N ALA A 92 18.30 -0.23 20.37
CA ALA A 92 17.26 0.60 19.78
C ALA A 92 17.82 1.85 19.08
N ILE A 93 18.83 2.48 19.69
CA ILE A 93 19.47 3.72 19.17
C ILE A 93 20.16 3.47 17.83
N PHE A 94 20.85 2.32 17.69
CA PHE A 94 21.51 1.95 16.44
C PHE A 94 20.50 1.55 15.35
N ALA A 95 19.40 0.90 15.72
CA ALA A 95 18.32 0.59 14.80
C ALA A 95 17.62 1.87 14.31
N ASP A 96 17.25 2.80 15.18
CA ASP A 96 16.65 4.08 14.79
C ASP A 96 17.59 4.93 13.89
N SER A 97 18.89 4.94 14.21
CA SER A 97 19.92 5.56 13.36
C SER A 97 19.95 4.94 11.95
N LEU A 98 19.85 3.61 11.84
CA LEU A 98 19.77 2.91 10.55
C LEU A 98 18.46 3.21 9.83
N ALA A 99 17.32 3.24 10.52
CA ALA A 99 16.02 3.59 9.95
C ALA A 99 16.07 4.98 9.31
N SER A 100 16.63 5.96 10.00
CA SER A 100 16.84 7.33 9.53
C SER A 100 17.74 7.37 8.28
N VAL A 101 18.88 6.67 8.27
CA VAL A 101 19.77 6.60 7.10
C VAL A 101 19.06 5.98 5.89
N TYR A 102 18.34 4.87 6.07
CA TYR A 102 17.61 4.24 4.96
C TYR A 102 16.44 5.08 4.46
N ARG A 103 15.73 5.80 5.33
CA ARG A 103 14.67 6.74 4.94
C ARG A 103 15.22 7.86 4.06
N ASN A 104 16.37 8.44 4.44
CA ASN A 104 17.05 9.48 3.64
C ASN A 104 17.56 8.96 2.28
N LEU A 105 17.83 7.65 2.16
CA LEU A 105 18.17 6.98 0.90
C LEU A 105 16.94 6.49 0.09
N ASN A 106 15.72 6.85 0.52
CA ASN A 106 14.44 6.37 -0.01
C ASN A 106 14.35 4.83 -0.07
N ARG A 107 14.99 4.13 0.88
CA ARG A 107 14.94 2.66 1.05
C ARG A 107 13.95 2.31 2.16
N LEU A 108 12.68 2.58 1.86
CA LEU A 108 11.59 2.54 2.83
C LEU A 108 11.38 1.16 3.46
N ASP A 109 11.67 0.08 2.73
CA ASP A 109 11.64 -1.30 3.23
C ASP A 109 12.71 -1.58 4.29
N SER A 110 13.94 -1.14 4.04
CA SER A 110 15.03 -1.22 5.01
C SER A 110 14.74 -0.31 6.21
N ALA A 111 14.22 0.90 5.96
CA ALA A 111 13.84 1.84 7.00
C ALA A 111 12.79 1.23 7.94
N ALA A 112 11.67 0.72 7.39
CA ALA A 112 10.62 0.06 8.16
C ALA A 112 11.12 -1.15 8.95
N LYS A 113 12.03 -1.94 8.37
CA LYS A 113 12.64 -3.06 9.10
C LYS A 113 13.47 -2.59 10.30
N TYR A 114 14.17 -1.46 10.20
CA TYR A 114 14.92 -0.93 11.34
C TYR A 114 14.04 -0.20 12.36
N VAL A 115 12.90 0.38 11.97
CA VAL A 115 11.85 0.85 12.91
C VAL A 115 11.25 -0.32 13.70
N GLU A 116 11.03 -1.49 13.06
CA GLU A 116 10.65 -2.71 13.78
C GLU A 116 11.71 -3.13 14.81
N LEU A 117 13.00 -3.02 14.46
CA LEU A 117 14.11 -3.44 15.32
C LEU A 117 14.46 -2.46 16.43
N SER A 118 14.04 -1.18 16.35
CA SER A 118 14.21 -0.21 17.43
C SER A 118 13.22 -0.41 18.59
N LYS A 119 12.24 -1.32 18.45
CA LYS A 119 11.19 -1.62 19.46
C LYS A 119 10.30 -0.42 19.78
N GLU A 120 10.06 0.41 18.78
CA GLU A 120 9.13 1.53 18.80
C GLU A 120 7.66 1.07 18.96
N ASP A 121 6.76 2.03 19.12
CA ASP A 121 5.33 1.73 19.20
C ASP A 121 4.78 1.07 17.92
N ASN A 122 3.76 0.22 18.08
CA ASN A 122 3.13 -0.52 16.99
C ASN A 122 2.57 0.38 15.89
N GLU A 123 2.09 1.59 16.22
CA GLU A 123 1.61 2.56 15.23
C GLU A 123 2.75 3.11 14.39
N LEU A 124 3.91 3.43 14.98
CA LEU A 124 5.08 3.89 14.22
C LEU A 124 5.61 2.78 13.30
N ILE A 125 5.71 1.54 13.79
CA ILE A 125 6.13 0.39 12.98
C ILE A 125 5.13 0.12 11.85
N GLY A 126 3.83 0.11 12.14
CA GLY A 126 2.77 -0.10 11.14
C GLY A 126 2.74 0.98 10.07
N ASN A 127 2.93 2.25 10.46
CA ASN A 127 3.02 3.38 9.54
C ASN A 127 4.27 3.31 8.65
N ALA A 128 5.43 2.94 9.18
CA ALA A 128 6.66 2.77 8.39
C ALA A 128 6.52 1.64 7.36
N TYR A 129 5.90 0.52 7.74
CA TYR A 129 5.59 -0.55 6.78
C TYR A 129 4.54 -0.15 5.74
N TYR A 130 3.53 0.65 6.11
CA TYR A 130 2.53 1.16 5.17
C TYR A 130 3.15 2.12 4.14
N GLU A 131 4.05 3.00 4.57
CA GLU A 131 4.83 3.86 3.69
C GLU A 131 5.68 3.03 2.71
N ALA A 132 6.43 2.04 3.22
CA ALA A 132 7.21 1.14 2.38
C ALA A 132 6.34 0.35 1.39
N PHE A 133 5.16 -0.12 1.81
CA PHE A 133 4.17 -0.79 0.96
C PHE A 133 3.65 0.14 -0.15
N SER A 134 3.31 1.38 0.18
CA SER A 134 2.71 2.35 -0.75
C SER A 134 3.64 2.76 -1.89
N PHE A 135 4.97 2.66 -1.68
CA PHE A 135 6.00 2.97 -2.68
C PHE A 135 6.68 1.71 -3.27
N ALA A 136 6.19 0.51 -2.96
CA ALA A 136 6.77 -0.73 -3.47
C ALA A 136 6.40 -0.98 -4.94
N ALA A 137 7.36 -0.76 -5.85
CA ALA A 137 7.19 -1.06 -7.28
C ALA A 137 7.16 -2.56 -7.60
N ASP A 138 7.77 -3.41 -6.76
CA ASP A 138 7.74 -4.87 -6.88
C ASP A 138 6.51 -5.45 -6.17
N VAL A 139 5.73 -6.27 -6.89
CA VAL A 139 4.45 -6.81 -6.40
C VAL A 139 4.63 -7.75 -5.22
N ASP A 140 5.66 -8.61 -5.23
CA ASP A 140 5.89 -9.54 -4.13
C ASP A 140 6.43 -8.83 -2.89
N LYS A 141 7.24 -7.78 -3.07
CA LYS A 141 7.65 -6.86 -2.00
C LYS A 141 6.45 -6.12 -1.42
N ALA A 142 5.55 -5.59 -2.25
CA ALA A 142 4.30 -4.97 -1.80
C ALA A 142 3.46 -5.96 -0.97
N LYS A 143 3.29 -7.21 -1.44
CA LYS A 143 2.59 -8.27 -0.68
C LYS A 143 3.23 -8.55 0.69
N ARG A 144 4.57 -8.67 0.76
CA ARG A 144 5.29 -8.88 2.04
C ARG A 144 5.12 -7.68 3.00
N LEU A 145 5.23 -6.45 2.49
CA LEU A 145 5.09 -5.23 3.29
C LEU A 145 3.64 -5.00 3.74
N ALA A 146 2.65 -5.37 2.92
CA ALA A 146 1.23 -5.36 3.29
C ALA A 146 0.94 -6.32 4.46
N VAL A 147 1.53 -7.53 4.48
CA VAL A 147 1.40 -8.46 5.60
C VAL A 147 1.95 -7.83 6.89
N LYS A 148 3.13 -7.20 6.84
CA LYS A 148 3.74 -6.52 7.99
C LYS A 148 2.92 -5.32 8.47
N THR A 149 2.43 -4.51 7.55
CA THR A 149 1.49 -3.41 7.83
C THR A 149 0.27 -3.93 8.59
N ARG A 150 -0.36 -5.01 8.09
CA ARG A 150 -1.52 -5.63 8.75
C ARG A 150 -1.19 -6.15 10.14
N GLU A 151 -0.05 -6.81 10.31
CA GLU A 151 0.42 -7.35 11.59
C GLU A 151 0.49 -6.26 12.68
N TYR A 152 1.08 -5.10 12.36
CA TYR A 152 1.28 -4.03 13.33
C TYR A 152 0.04 -3.15 13.53
N LEU A 153 -0.66 -2.76 12.46
CA LEU A 153 -1.88 -1.97 12.60
C LEU A 153 -3.02 -2.75 13.27
N GLN A 154 -3.06 -4.09 13.15
CA GLN A 154 -3.99 -4.88 13.95
C GLN A 154 -3.66 -4.83 15.45
N LYS A 155 -2.38 -4.77 15.84
CA LYS A 155 -1.98 -4.58 17.26
C LYS A 155 -2.43 -3.22 17.78
N VAL A 156 -2.33 -2.17 16.96
CA VAL A 156 -2.88 -0.83 17.28
C VAL A 156 -4.39 -0.92 17.51
N LEU A 157 -5.14 -1.48 16.55
CA LEU A 157 -6.61 -1.58 16.63
C LEU A 157 -7.11 -2.49 17.75
N ASN A 158 -6.28 -3.43 18.25
CA ASN A 158 -6.61 -4.22 19.43
C ASN A 158 -6.52 -3.41 20.74
N GLY A 159 -5.71 -2.33 20.77
CA GLY A 159 -5.58 -1.42 21.90
C GLY A 159 -6.48 -0.18 21.78
N ASP A 160 -6.61 0.36 20.56
CA ASP A 160 -7.51 1.46 20.20
C ASP A 160 -8.35 1.10 18.96
N PRO A 161 -9.54 0.49 19.15
CA PRO A 161 -10.46 0.17 18.06
C PRO A 161 -11.06 1.39 17.34
N ALA A 162 -10.82 2.62 17.82
CA ALA A 162 -11.32 3.86 17.24
C ALA A 162 -10.24 4.61 16.40
N ASN A 163 -9.01 4.08 16.28
CA ASN A 163 -7.98 4.69 15.44
C ASN A 163 -8.33 4.55 13.95
N ASN A 164 -9.04 5.55 13.41
CA ASN A 164 -9.44 5.61 12.01
C ASN A 164 -8.25 5.60 11.04
N SER A 165 -7.11 6.21 11.37
CA SER A 165 -5.95 6.17 10.48
C SER A 165 -5.38 4.75 10.36
N ALA A 166 -5.33 4.00 11.46
CA ALA A 166 -4.97 2.58 11.43
C ALA A 166 -5.99 1.74 10.65
N LYS A 167 -7.31 1.97 10.82
CA LYS A 167 -8.36 1.31 10.02
C LYS A 167 -8.18 1.57 8.51
N ILE A 168 -7.95 2.83 8.11
CA ILE A 168 -7.81 3.23 6.70
C ILE A 168 -6.56 2.62 6.07
N LYS A 169 -5.40 2.71 6.73
CA LYS A 169 -4.16 2.12 6.23
C LYS A 169 -4.28 0.60 6.12
N LEU A 170 -4.90 -0.06 7.11
CA LEU A 170 -5.20 -1.49 7.07
C LEU A 170 -6.12 -1.82 5.87
N ALA A 171 -7.18 -1.04 5.66
CA ALA A 171 -8.10 -1.18 4.54
C ALA A 171 -7.40 -1.05 3.18
N MET A 172 -6.50 -0.08 3.03
CA MET A 172 -5.74 0.12 1.78
C MET A 172 -4.80 -1.06 1.46
N THR A 173 -4.30 -1.80 2.46
CA THR A 173 -3.59 -3.07 2.19
C THR A 173 -4.48 -4.19 1.65
N TYR A 174 -5.80 -4.15 1.94
CA TYR A 174 -6.77 -5.08 1.38
C TYR A 174 -7.24 -4.65 -0.01
N VAL A 175 -7.39 -3.34 -0.24
CA VAL A 175 -7.67 -2.75 -1.57
C VAL A 175 -6.64 -3.21 -2.61
N SER A 176 -5.34 -3.22 -2.28
CA SER A 176 -4.27 -3.71 -3.16
C SER A 176 -3.99 -5.22 -3.05
N SER A 177 -4.97 -6.01 -2.59
CA SER A 177 -4.88 -7.47 -2.47
C SER A 177 -5.91 -8.17 -3.34
N ASP A 178 -5.90 -9.51 -3.33
CA ASP A 178 -6.92 -10.32 -4.02
C ASP A 178 -8.35 -10.15 -3.42
N ASN A 179 -8.49 -9.45 -2.28
CA ASN A 179 -9.76 -9.19 -1.57
C ASN A 179 -10.08 -7.68 -1.45
N PRO A 180 -10.19 -6.91 -2.54
CA PRO A 180 -10.35 -5.45 -2.48
C PRO A 180 -11.65 -5.00 -1.80
N MET A 181 -12.70 -5.82 -1.86
CA MET A 181 -13.99 -5.50 -1.24
C MET A 181 -13.90 -5.38 0.29
N GLN A 182 -13.03 -6.15 0.94
CA GLN A 182 -12.82 -6.04 2.39
C GLN A 182 -12.29 -4.67 2.78
N GLY A 183 -11.32 -4.14 2.01
CA GLY A 183 -10.80 -2.79 2.22
C GLY A 183 -11.87 -1.71 1.97
N ILE A 184 -12.69 -1.86 0.93
CA ILE A 184 -13.78 -0.93 0.67
C ILE A 184 -14.83 -0.95 1.79
N SER A 185 -15.20 -2.12 2.33
CA SER A 185 -16.08 -2.23 3.49
C SER A 185 -15.52 -1.50 4.72
N MET A 186 -14.24 -1.69 5.04
CA MET A 186 -13.60 -1.00 6.16
C MET A 186 -13.54 0.54 5.97
N LEU A 187 -13.32 1.02 4.74
CA LEU A 187 -13.38 2.46 4.46
C LEU A 187 -14.80 3.02 4.60
N LEU A 188 -15.83 2.22 4.27
CA LEU A 188 -17.23 2.59 4.48
C LEU A 188 -17.58 2.63 5.97
N GLU A 189 -17.14 1.66 6.77
CA GLU A 189 -17.28 1.66 8.24
C GLU A 189 -16.67 2.93 8.85
N VAL A 190 -15.48 3.34 8.43
CA VAL A 190 -14.86 4.61 8.89
C VAL A 190 -15.71 5.83 8.54
N VAL A 191 -16.38 5.86 7.38
CA VAL A 191 -17.27 6.98 6.99
C VAL A 191 -18.68 6.86 7.60
N GLU A 192 -19.05 5.70 8.16
CA GLU A 192 -20.25 5.55 8.99
C GLU A 192 -20.00 6.05 10.42
N GLU A 193 -18.81 5.79 10.98
CA GLU A 193 -18.38 6.26 12.31
C GLU A 193 -17.98 7.75 12.31
N ASP A 194 -17.17 8.18 11.34
CA ASP A 194 -16.71 9.56 11.12
C ASP A 194 -17.10 10.01 9.71
N PRO A 195 -18.32 10.57 9.54
CA PRO A 195 -18.84 10.96 8.23
C PRO A 195 -17.97 11.97 7.46
N ASN A 196 -17.09 12.69 8.14
CA ASN A 196 -16.29 13.77 7.56
C ASN A 196 -14.81 13.42 7.45
N ASN A 197 -14.45 12.16 7.68
CA ASN A 197 -13.07 11.69 7.63
C ASN A 197 -12.42 11.96 6.26
N GLU A 198 -11.49 12.91 6.23
CA GLU A 198 -10.83 13.37 4.99
C GLU A 198 -10.16 12.22 4.22
N GLU A 199 -9.35 11.42 4.91
CA GLU A 199 -8.56 10.34 4.31
C GLU A 199 -9.47 9.21 3.77
N ALA A 200 -10.52 8.82 4.51
CA ALA A 200 -11.46 7.79 4.06
C ALA A 200 -12.36 8.26 2.90
N LEU A 201 -12.87 9.50 2.96
CA LEU A 201 -13.63 10.10 1.85
C LEU A 201 -12.78 10.23 0.58
N PHE A 202 -11.52 10.65 0.73
CA PHE A 202 -10.58 10.75 -0.38
C PHE A 202 -10.33 9.39 -1.02
N ASN A 203 -9.97 8.37 -0.22
CA ASN A 203 -9.70 7.02 -0.72
C ASN A 203 -10.93 6.39 -1.39
N LEU A 204 -12.14 6.54 -0.83
CA LEU A 204 -13.39 6.11 -1.47
C LEU A 204 -13.69 6.88 -2.77
N GLY A 205 -13.30 8.16 -2.85
CA GLY A 205 -13.39 8.96 -4.07
C GLY A 205 -12.48 8.42 -5.18
N ILE A 206 -11.21 8.17 -4.88
CA ILE A 206 -10.24 7.56 -5.80
C ILE A 206 -10.71 6.18 -6.29
N LEU A 207 -11.18 5.32 -5.37
CA LEU A 207 -11.69 3.99 -5.70
C LEU A 207 -12.99 4.06 -6.54
N SER A 208 -13.79 5.11 -6.35
CA SER A 208 -14.95 5.39 -7.20
C SER A 208 -14.53 5.82 -8.61
N ILE A 209 -13.46 6.60 -8.78
CA ILE A 209 -12.89 6.91 -10.11
C ILE A 209 -12.38 5.63 -10.79
N GLN A 210 -11.56 4.83 -10.10
CA GLN A 210 -10.96 3.61 -10.64
C GLN A 210 -12.00 2.57 -11.10
N SER A 211 -13.17 2.54 -10.45
CA SER A 211 -14.30 1.68 -10.80
C SER A 211 -15.33 2.33 -11.76
N GLY A 212 -15.03 3.51 -12.32
CA GLY A 212 -15.91 4.24 -13.24
C GLY A 212 -17.17 4.84 -12.60
N GLN A 213 -17.28 4.81 -11.27
CA GLN A 213 -18.41 5.33 -10.49
C GLN A 213 -18.31 6.85 -10.27
N TYR A 214 -18.11 7.62 -11.35
CA TYR A 214 -17.80 9.06 -11.27
C TYR A 214 -18.82 9.89 -10.49
N SER A 215 -20.12 9.54 -10.53
CA SER A 215 -21.14 10.19 -9.71
C SER A 215 -20.92 10.01 -8.20
N LYS A 216 -20.43 8.84 -7.75
CA LYS A 216 -20.05 8.62 -6.34
C LYS A 216 -18.76 9.36 -6.00
N ALA A 217 -17.79 9.39 -6.92
CA ALA A 217 -16.56 10.15 -6.73
C ALA A 217 -16.86 11.64 -6.47
N ILE A 218 -17.75 12.23 -7.29
CA ILE A 218 -18.25 13.60 -7.10
C ILE A 218 -18.84 13.78 -5.70
N GLU A 219 -19.77 12.93 -5.27
CA GLU A 219 -20.40 13.00 -3.94
C GLU A 219 -19.35 12.95 -2.80
N ARG A 220 -18.35 12.07 -2.90
CA ARG A 220 -17.29 11.95 -1.87
C ARG A 220 -16.38 13.16 -1.84
N PHE A 221 -15.94 13.68 -2.98
CA PHE A 221 -15.08 14.88 -3.02
C PHE A 221 -15.83 16.17 -2.69
N GLU A 222 -17.10 16.33 -3.11
CA GLU A 222 -17.94 17.46 -2.69
C GLU A 222 -18.15 17.45 -1.16
N LYS A 223 -18.34 16.28 -0.54
CA LYS A 223 -18.45 16.15 0.92
C LYS A 223 -17.13 16.46 1.64
N LEU A 224 -16.00 16.01 1.11
CA LEU A 224 -14.67 16.30 1.65
C LEU A 224 -14.41 17.82 1.62
N LEU A 225 -14.61 18.46 0.46
CA LEU A 225 -14.37 19.90 0.26
C LEU A 225 -15.31 20.81 1.05
N LEU A 226 -16.46 20.30 1.53
CA LEU A 226 -17.33 21.03 2.47
C LEU A 226 -16.64 21.30 3.81
N HIS A 227 -15.73 20.42 4.23
CA HIS A 227 -15.00 20.51 5.50
C HIS A 227 -13.53 20.91 5.33
N HIS A 228 -12.92 20.54 4.20
CA HIS A 228 -11.52 20.83 3.86
C HIS A 228 -11.44 21.59 2.51
N PRO A 229 -11.95 22.84 2.43
CA PRO A 229 -12.07 23.58 1.17
C PRO A 229 -10.72 23.89 0.50
N ASP A 230 -9.64 23.89 1.28
CA ASP A 230 -8.28 24.13 0.78
C ASP A 230 -7.60 22.86 0.23
N ASN A 231 -8.24 21.68 0.27
CA ASN A 231 -7.68 20.45 -0.29
C ASN A 231 -7.69 20.47 -1.83
N ILE A 232 -6.62 21.04 -2.40
CA ILE A 232 -6.41 21.16 -3.85
C ILE A 232 -6.43 19.80 -4.55
N GLN A 233 -5.97 18.74 -3.88
CA GLN A 233 -5.94 17.39 -4.46
C GLN A 233 -7.35 16.83 -4.64
N ALA A 234 -8.23 16.97 -3.64
CA ALA A 234 -9.63 16.60 -3.73
C ALA A 234 -10.38 17.46 -4.76
N GLU A 235 -10.05 18.75 -4.88
CA GLU A 235 -10.61 19.65 -5.91
C GLU A 235 -10.23 19.20 -7.33
N PHE A 236 -8.97 18.79 -7.54
CA PHE A 236 -8.51 18.22 -8.80
C PHE A 236 -9.23 16.91 -9.14
N TYR A 237 -9.39 15.99 -8.17
CA TYR A 237 -10.12 14.75 -8.40
C TYR A 237 -11.63 14.95 -8.56
N LEU A 238 -12.23 15.98 -7.95
CA LEU A 238 -13.59 16.42 -8.26
C LEU A 238 -13.70 16.92 -9.70
N ALA A 239 -12.77 17.76 -10.17
CA ALA A 239 -12.75 18.25 -11.55
C ALA A 239 -12.63 17.10 -12.57
N LEU A 240 -11.73 16.15 -12.31
CA LEU A 240 -11.57 14.93 -13.10
C LEU A 240 -12.83 14.06 -13.10
N SER A 241 -13.49 13.90 -11.94
CA SER A 241 -14.73 13.14 -11.82
C SER A 241 -15.89 13.81 -12.56
N LEU A 242 -16.00 15.14 -12.49
CA LEU A 242 -16.98 15.94 -13.23
C LEU A 242 -16.77 15.81 -14.74
N MET A 243 -15.52 15.86 -15.22
CA MET A 243 -15.18 15.69 -16.64
C MET A 243 -15.64 14.32 -17.14
N ASN A 244 -15.26 13.24 -16.44
CA ASN A 244 -15.59 11.87 -16.81
C ASN A 244 -17.10 11.56 -16.68
N ASN A 245 -17.81 12.26 -15.78
CA ASN A 245 -19.28 12.22 -15.68
C ASN A 245 -19.99 13.14 -16.69
N GLY A 246 -19.28 13.66 -17.71
CA GLY A 246 -19.84 14.51 -18.77
C GLY A 246 -20.16 15.96 -18.35
N GLN A 247 -19.93 16.34 -17.09
CA GLN A 247 -20.22 17.68 -16.55
C GLN A 247 -19.10 18.69 -16.90
N LYS A 248 -18.70 18.71 -18.18
CA LYS A 248 -17.53 19.44 -18.72
C LYS A 248 -17.45 20.92 -18.30
N VAL A 249 -18.58 21.63 -18.25
CA VAL A 249 -18.61 23.07 -17.87
C VAL A 249 -18.19 23.27 -16.41
N LYS A 250 -18.64 22.41 -15.48
CA LYS A 250 -18.23 22.45 -14.07
C LYS A 250 -16.75 22.07 -13.93
N ALA A 251 -16.31 21.03 -14.64
CA ALA A 251 -14.91 20.60 -14.65
C ALA A 251 -13.97 21.73 -15.12
N ARG A 252 -14.29 22.41 -16.24
CA ARG A 252 -13.49 23.53 -16.74
C ARG A 252 -13.39 24.65 -15.71
N LYS A 253 -14.52 25.02 -15.08
CA LYS A 253 -14.53 26.03 -14.02
C LYS A 253 -13.56 25.65 -12.90
N LEU A 254 -13.66 24.43 -12.38
CA LEU A 254 -12.87 23.98 -11.24
C LEU A 254 -11.38 23.85 -11.58
N PHE A 255 -11.02 23.31 -12.74
CA PHE A 255 -9.63 23.34 -13.24
C PHE A 255 -9.08 24.76 -13.40
N THR A 256 -9.92 25.74 -13.75
CA THR A 256 -9.49 27.15 -13.85
C THR A 256 -9.27 27.76 -12.47
N GLU A 257 -10.09 27.40 -11.47
CA GLU A 257 -9.92 27.79 -10.07
C GLU A 257 -8.62 27.20 -9.48
N ILE A 258 -8.32 25.91 -9.72
CA ILE A 258 -7.04 25.28 -9.37
C ILE A 258 -5.85 26.01 -10.01
N LYS A 259 -5.92 26.31 -11.32
CA LYS A 259 -4.86 27.01 -12.06
C LYS A 259 -4.55 28.40 -11.50
N ASN A 260 -5.56 29.09 -10.96
CA ASN A 260 -5.41 30.44 -10.41
C ASN A 260 -4.90 30.45 -8.96
N LYS A 261 -4.96 29.33 -8.23
CA LYS A 261 -4.58 29.26 -6.80
C LYS A 261 -3.31 28.44 -6.52
N SER A 262 -2.91 27.54 -7.42
CA SER A 262 -1.74 26.68 -7.26
C SER A 262 -0.47 27.31 -7.84
N ASN A 263 0.67 27.04 -7.19
CA ASN A 263 2.02 27.30 -7.71
C ASN A 263 2.80 26.00 -8.02
N ASP A 264 2.17 24.82 -7.87
CA ASP A 264 2.78 23.52 -8.19
C ASP A 264 2.84 23.33 -9.72
N GLU A 265 4.03 23.41 -10.30
CA GLU A 265 4.26 23.27 -11.74
C GLU A 265 3.76 21.93 -12.32
N GLN A 266 3.85 20.83 -11.57
CA GLN A 266 3.42 19.50 -12.04
C GLN A 266 1.90 19.42 -12.08
N LEU A 267 1.23 19.92 -11.03
CA LEU A 267 -0.22 20.03 -10.99
C LEU A 267 -0.73 20.98 -12.08
N LEU A 268 -0.09 22.14 -12.27
CA LEU A 268 -0.46 23.12 -13.30
C LEU A 268 -0.34 22.53 -14.71
N ALA A 269 0.72 21.77 -15.00
CA ALA A 269 0.87 21.07 -16.27
C ALA A 269 -0.23 20.02 -16.51
N ALA A 270 -0.59 19.24 -15.48
CA ALA A 270 -1.69 18.28 -15.56
C ALA A 270 -3.05 18.98 -15.79
N VAL A 271 -3.33 20.05 -15.04
CA VAL A 271 -4.54 20.88 -15.17
C VAL A 271 -4.66 21.48 -16.58
N GLU A 272 -3.56 21.96 -17.16
CA GLU A 272 -3.56 22.49 -18.53
C GLU A 272 -3.91 21.42 -19.58
N SER A 273 -3.43 20.19 -19.41
CA SER A 273 -3.80 19.06 -20.29
C SER A 273 -5.32 18.85 -20.30
N TYR A 274 -5.95 18.74 -19.13
CA TYR A 274 -7.40 18.53 -19.03
C TYR A 274 -8.22 19.74 -19.51
N LEU A 275 -7.73 20.97 -19.34
CA LEU A 275 -8.39 22.16 -19.89
C LEU A 275 -8.44 22.17 -21.43
N ASN A 276 -7.47 21.53 -22.09
CA ASN A 276 -7.43 21.39 -23.55
C ASN A 276 -8.30 20.23 -24.08
N GLU A 277 -8.64 19.24 -23.25
CA GLU A 277 -9.53 18.10 -23.60
C GLU A 277 -11.04 18.41 -23.43
N LEU A 278 -11.35 19.44 -22.65
CA LEU A 278 -12.72 19.88 -22.35
C LEU A 278 -13.38 20.60 -23.52
#